data_AF-A0A9W8AWN6-F1
#
_entry.id   AF-A0A9W8AWN6-F1
#
_cell.length_a   1.000
_cell.length_b   1.000
_cell.length_c   1.000
_cell.angle_alpha   90.00
_cell.angle_beta   90.00
_cell.angle_gamma   90.00
#
_symmetry.space_group_name_H-M   'P 1'
#
loop_
_entity.id
_entity.type
_entity.pdbx_description
1 polymer ?
#
loop_
_entity_poly.entity_id
_entity_poly.type
_entity_poly.pdbx_seq_one_letter_code
_entity_poly.pdbx_strand_id
1 'polypeptide(L)'
;VATKLGQGIQFQPFQLSYAESGLFGVRISAPNNGAKLEEAVSAAVVQVRKLAESGLQDADHKRAVSQAKSTLAMASETTEGQLALLSSMVFQSGPASMTTQELVATYDQVSAQDIKAAAQALVKATPSSVGIGNRFAIPRLAQL
;
A
#
# COMPACT_ATOMS: atom_id res chain seq x y z
N VAL A 1 -4.19 14.45 0.00
CA VAL A 1 -5.53 14.05 0.53
C VAL A 1 -5.57 14.26 2.04
N ALA A 2 -4.60 13.74 2.81
CA ALA A 2 -4.50 13.94 4.26
C ALA A 2 -4.60 15.42 4.72
N THR A 3 -3.92 16.34 4.04
CA THR A 3 -3.94 17.78 4.40
C THR A 3 -5.30 18.47 4.15
N LYS A 4 -6.19 17.87 3.34
CA LYS A 4 -7.52 18.42 3.04
C LYS A 4 -8.60 17.99 4.03
N LEU A 5 -8.38 16.94 4.81
CA LEU A 5 -9.40 16.35 5.70
C LEU A 5 -9.32 16.85 7.16
N GLY A 6 -8.34 17.70 7.47
CA GLY A 6 -8.18 18.34 8.78
C GLY A 6 -7.14 17.68 9.69
N GLN A 7 -6.79 18.38 10.78
CA GLN A 7 -5.74 17.95 11.70
C GLN A 7 -6.14 16.67 12.45
N GLY A 8 -5.23 15.69 12.50
CA GLY A 8 -5.39 14.46 13.27
C GLY A 8 -5.75 13.20 12.47
N ILE A 9 -5.98 13.30 11.15
CA ILE A 9 -6.26 12.12 10.30
C ILE A 9 -4.96 11.59 9.72
N GLN A 10 -4.65 10.33 10.04
CA GLN A 10 -3.49 9.61 9.56
C GLN A 10 -3.92 8.54 8.57
N PHE A 11 -3.23 8.50 7.42
CA PHE A 11 -3.38 7.47 6.40
C PHE A 11 -2.11 6.65 6.35
N GLN A 12 -2.23 5.35 6.55
CA GLN A 12 -1.11 4.44 6.45
C GLN A 12 -1.45 3.30 5.49
N PRO A 13 -1.00 3.35 4.22
CA PRO A 13 -1.09 2.22 3.33
C PRO A 13 -0.19 1.10 3.85
N PHE A 14 -0.65 -0.15 3.74
CA PHE A 14 0.13 -1.31 4.10
C PHE A 14 -0.08 -2.44 3.09
N GLN A 15 0.96 -3.23 2.91
CA GLN A 15 0.93 -4.46 2.12
C GLN A 15 1.53 -5.57 2.97
N LEU A 16 0.80 -6.68 3.08
CA LEU A 16 1.24 -7.91 3.73
C LEU A 16 1.22 -9.01 2.68
N SER A 17 2.40 -9.57 2.40
CA SER A 17 2.54 -10.68 1.46
C SER A 17 2.71 -11.98 2.24
N TYR A 18 1.85 -12.95 1.95
CA TYR A 18 1.94 -14.34 2.40
C TYR A 18 2.24 -15.25 1.20
N ALA A 19 2.67 -16.49 1.45
CA ALA A 19 3.11 -17.40 0.39
C ALA A 19 2.07 -17.63 -0.72
N GLU A 20 0.78 -17.70 -0.37
CA GLU A 20 -0.31 -17.97 -1.31
C GLU A 20 -1.32 -16.82 -1.42
N SER A 21 -1.14 -15.74 -0.66
CA SER A 21 -2.08 -14.61 -0.65
C SER A 21 -1.41 -13.30 -0.27
N GLY A 22 -1.99 -12.19 -0.71
CA GLY A 22 -1.54 -10.85 -0.32
C GLY A 22 -2.70 -10.03 0.21
N LEU A 23 -2.45 -9.22 1.22
CA LEU A 23 -3.39 -8.24 1.73
C LEU A 23 -2.84 -6.84 1.50
N PHE A 24 -3.55 -6.05 0.73
CA PHE A 24 -3.31 -4.62 0.59
C PHE A 24 -4.44 -3.84 1.24
N GLY A 25 -4.10 -2.79 1.98
CA GLY A 25 -5.10 -1.97 2.66
C GLY A 25 -4.59 -0.59 3.04
N VAL A 26 -5.51 0.24 3.49
CA VAL A 26 -5.21 1.57 4.02
C VAL A 26 -5.78 1.66 5.43
N ARG A 27 -4.90 1.82 6.41
CA ARG A 27 -5.30 2.09 7.79
C ARG A 27 -5.55 3.59 7.93
N ILE A 28 -6.75 3.94 8.36
CA ILE A 28 -7.14 5.32 8.61
C ILE A 28 -7.35 5.47 10.12
N SER A 29 -6.66 6.44 10.72
CA SER A 29 -6.83 6.78 12.14
C SER A 29 -7.26 8.23 12.23
N ALA A 30 -8.35 8.50 12.95
CA ALA A 30 -8.91 9.83 13.11
C ALA A 30 -9.41 10.05 14.54
N PRO A 31 -9.36 11.28 15.07
CA PRO A 31 -10.05 11.64 16.31
C PRO A 31 -11.57 11.53 16.16
N ASN A 32 -12.31 11.39 17.28
CA ASN A 32 -13.74 11.05 17.43
C ASN A 32 -14.80 11.91 16.68
N ASN A 33 -14.43 12.70 15.67
CA ASN A 33 -15.34 13.42 14.80
C ASN A 33 -15.75 12.54 13.59
N GLY A 34 -16.88 11.85 13.71
CA GLY A 34 -17.30 10.83 12.75
C GLY A 34 -17.54 11.29 11.31
N ALA A 35 -17.95 12.54 11.09
CA ALA A 35 -18.18 13.06 9.73
C ALA A 35 -16.88 13.12 8.91
N LYS A 36 -15.75 13.40 9.54
CA LYS A 36 -14.45 13.48 8.85
C LYS A 36 -13.85 12.10 8.55
N LEU A 37 -14.28 11.07 9.28
CA LEU A 37 -13.84 9.69 9.04
C LEU A 37 -14.50 9.13 7.78
N GLU A 38 -15.80 9.36 7.59
CA GLU A 38 -16.51 8.94 6.38
C GLU A 38 -15.94 9.60 5.12
N GLU A 39 -15.68 10.92 5.16
CA GLU A 39 -15.02 11.64 4.07
C GLU A 39 -13.60 11.10 3.78
N ALA A 40 -12.84 10.77 4.83
CA ALA A 40 -11.50 10.22 4.70
C ALA A 40 -11.49 8.84 4.04
N VAL A 41 -12.42 7.97 4.45
CA VAL A 41 -12.57 6.63 3.87
C VAL A 41 -13.05 6.73 2.42
N SER A 42 -14.07 7.56 2.14
CA SER A 42 -14.56 7.78 0.78
C SER A 42 -13.46 8.32 -0.14
N ALA A 43 -12.67 9.29 0.33
CA ALA A 43 -11.54 9.81 -0.42
C ALA A 43 -10.49 8.74 -0.72
N ALA A 44 -10.20 7.83 0.22
CA ALA A 44 -9.29 6.71 -0.01
C ALA A 44 -9.82 5.75 -1.09
N VAL A 45 -11.11 5.37 -1.01
CA VAL A 45 -11.74 4.51 -2.01
C VAL A 45 -11.75 5.16 -3.39
N VAL A 46 -12.09 6.44 -3.49
CA VAL A 46 -12.06 7.19 -4.75
C VAL A 46 -10.66 7.21 -5.35
N GLN A 47 -9.60 7.35 -4.54
CA GLN A 47 -8.23 7.30 -5.06
C GLN A 47 -7.84 5.92 -5.58
N VAL A 48 -8.23 4.84 -4.90
CA VAL A 48 -7.98 3.47 -5.37
C VAL A 48 -8.73 3.19 -6.67
N ARG A 49 -10.01 3.61 -6.77
CA ARG A 49 -10.81 3.49 -7.99
C ARG A 49 -10.23 4.32 -9.13
N LYS A 50 -9.81 5.56 -8.86
CA LYS A 50 -9.14 6.41 -9.84
C LYS A 50 -7.87 5.75 -10.37
N LEU A 51 -7.06 5.13 -9.50
CA LEU A 51 -5.87 4.39 -9.91
C LEU A 51 -6.23 3.20 -10.84
N ALA A 52 -7.31 2.49 -10.57
CA ALA A 52 -7.79 1.38 -11.40
C ALA A 52 -8.34 1.84 -12.77
N GLU A 53 -8.95 3.03 -12.83
CA GLU A 53 -9.57 3.59 -14.05
C GLU A 53 -8.57 4.36 -14.92
N SER A 54 -7.96 5.41 -14.37
CA SER A 54 -7.08 6.34 -15.11
C SER A 54 -5.62 5.90 -15.15
N GLY A 55 -5.22 4.92 -14.34
CA GLY A 55 -3.81 4.56 -14.16
C GLY A 55 -3.03 5.63 -13.39
N LEU A 56 -1.74 5.39 -13.22
CA LEU A 56 -0.81 6.30 -12.55
C LEU A 56 -0.13 7.21 -13.58
N GLN A 57 0.06 8.50 -13.25
CA GLN A 57 0.85 9.40 -14.11
C GLN A 57 2.32 9.00 -14.07
N ASP A 58 3.05 9.15 -15.19
CA ASP A 58 4.47 8.77 -15.29
C ASP A 58 5.36 9.46 -14.24
N ALA A 59 5.05 10.71 -13.89
CA ALA A 59 5.76 11.45 -12.85
C ALA A 59 5.55 10.83 -11.46
N ASP A 60 4.32 10.40 -11.16
CA ASP A 60 3.99 9.73 -9.90
C ASP A 60 4.55 8.31 -9.84
N HIS A 61 4.59 7.60 -10.97
CA HIS A 61 5.22 6.28 -11.11
C HIS A 61 6.71 6.34 -10.82
N LYS A 62 7.46 7.21 -11.50
CA LYS A 62 8.90 7.38 -11.26
C LYS A 62 9.19 7.76 -9.82
N ARG A 63 8.41 8.68 -9.25
CA ARG A 63 8.56 9.06 -7.84
C ARG A 63 8.32 7.89 -6.91
N ALA A 64 7.28 7.09 -7.13
CA ALA A 64 6.97 5.92 -6.30
C ALA A 64 8.07 4.86 -6.37
N VAL A 65 8.58 4.57 -7.58
CA VAL A 65 9.70 3.63 -7.78
C VAL A 65 10.96 4.15 -7.07
N SER A 66 11.30 5.44 -7.19
CA SER A 66 12.44 6.03 -6.49
C SER A 66 12.30 5.98 -4.97
N GLN A 67 11.10 6.22 -4.44
CA GLN A 67 10.83 6.11 -3.00
C GLN A 67 10.98 4.67 -2.51
N ALA A 68 10.42 3.68 -3.24
CA ALA A 68 10.55 2.27 -2.90
C ALA A 68 12.03 1.82 -2.87
N LYS A 69 12.82 2.22 -3.88
CA LYS A 69 14.26 1.96 -3.93
C LYS A 69 15.01 2.59 -2.76
N SER A 70 14.69 3.85 -2.42
CA SER A 70 15.31 4.54 -1.29
C SER A 70 14.99 3.84 0.02
N THR A 71 13.74 3.41 0.24
CA THR A 71 13.34 2.68 1.45
C THR A 71 14.06 1.33 1.54
N LEU A 72 14.19 0.60 0.43
CA LEU A 72 14.95 -0.66 0.41
C LEU A 72 16.44 -0.42 0.70
N ALA A 73 17.04 0.60 0.09
CA ALA A 73 18.43 0.96 0.32
C ALA A 73 18.66 1.29 1.80
N MET A 74 17.84 2.16 2.39
CA MET A 74 17.90 2.52 3.81
C MET A 74 17.69 1.30 4.73
N ALA A 75 16.76 0.41 4.39
CA ALA A 75 16.55 -0.82 5.17
C ALA A 75 17.74 -1.78 5.09
N SER A 76 18.55 -1.72 4.03
CA SER A 76 19.75 -2.55 3.86
C SER A 76 21.03 -1.97 4.48
N GLU A 77 20.97 -0.76 5.06
CA GLU A 77 22.14 -0.13 5.70
C GLU A 77 22.49 -0.76 7.05
N THR A 78 21.51 -1.38 7.72
CA THR A 78 21.73 -2.04 9.01
C THR A 78 21.96 -3.54 8.84
N THR A 79 22.81 -4.11 9.69
CA THR A 79 23.09 -5.55 9.70
C THR A 79 21.80 -6.36 9.95
N GLU A 80 20.92 -5.89 10.84
CA GLU A 80 19.63 -6.53 11.08
C GLU A 80 18.72 -6.48 9.85
N GLY A 81 18.71 -5.36 9.13
CA GLY A 81 17.94 -5.19 7.92
C GLY A 81 18.44 -6.06 6.76
N GLN A 82 19.76 -6.19 6.61
CA GLN A 82 20.37 -7.13 5.67
C GLN A 82 19.99 -8.58 6.00
N LEU A 83 20.05 -8.98 7.27
CA LEU A 83 19.67 -10.32 7.71
C LEU A 83 18.16 -10.58 7.50
N ALA A 84 17.30 -9.60 7.76
CA ALA A 84 15.86 -9.69 7.51
C ALA A 84 15.55 -9.84 6.01
N LEU A 85 16.23 -9.08 5.15
CA LEU A 85 16.11 -9.20 3.70
C LEU A 85 16.59 -10.58 3.22
N LEU A 86 17.76 -11.03 3.68
CA LEU A 86 18.30 -12.33 3.29
C LEU A 86 17.39 -13.49 3.72
N SER A 87 16.92 -13.46 4.96
CA SER A 87 16.02 -14.49 5.50
C SER A 87 14.67 -14.53 4.79
N SER A 88 14.07 -13.36 4.50
CA SER A 88 12.83 -13.31 3.71
C SER A 88 13.01 -13.82 2.29
N MET A 89 14.13 -13.51 1.61
CA MET A 89 14.44 -14.03 0.28
C MET A 89 14.61 -15.55 0.27
N VAL A 90 15.37 -16.10 1.22
CA VAL A 90 15.59 -17.55 1.31
C VAL A 90 14.28 -18.29 1.60
N PHE A 91 13.43 -17.73 2.45
CA PHE A 91 12.17 -18.36 2.85
C PHE A 91 11.06 -18.24 1.78
N GLN A 92 11.05 -17.16 0.99
CA GLN A 92 10.01 -16.91 -0.02
C GLN A 92 10.41 -17.37 -1.42
N SER A 93 11.68 -17.23 -1.80
CA SER A 93 12.17 -17.45 -3.17
C SER A 93 13.08 -18.69 -3.32
N GLY A 94 13.40 -19.38 -2.22
CA GLY A 94 14.27 -20.55 -2.21
C GLY A 94 15.77 -20.20 -2.27
N PRO A 95 16.66 -21.21 -2.44
CA PRO A 95 18.11 -21.06 -2.27
C PRO A 95 18.82 -20.21 -3.34
N ALA A 96 18.11 -19.73 -4.36
CA ALA A 96 18.64 -18.75 -5.30
C ALA A 96 18.52 -17.35 -4.67
N SER A 97 19.54 -16.97 -3.89
CA SER A 97 19.66 -15.63 -3.34
C SER A 97 19.80 -14.61 -4.47
N MET A 98 18.74 -13.85 -4.76
CA MET A 98 18.87 -12.64 -5.58
C MET A 98 19.83 -11.67 -4.88
N THR A 99 20.73 -11.09 -5.64
CA THR A 99 21.57 -9.98 -5.18
C THR A 99 20.71 -8.74 -4.94
N THR A 100 21.18 -7.82 -4.10
CA THR A 100 20.50 -6.54 -3.86
C THR A 100 20.34 -5.74 -5.17
N GLN A 101 21.29 -5.84 -6.11
CA GLN A 101 21.13 -5.24 -7.45
C GLN A 101 19.97 -5.85 -8.24
N GLU A 102 19.83 -7.18 -8.23
CA GLU A 102 18.71 -7.86 -8.92
C GLU A 102 17.37 -7.50 -8.29
N LEU A 103 17.30 -7.39 -6.96
CA LEU A 103 16.13 -6.89 -6.25
C LEU A 103 15.78 -5.45 -6.61
N VAL A 104 16.76 -4.57 -6.77
CA VAL A 104 16.50 -3.18 -7.19
C VAL A 104 16.04 -3.11 -8.65
N ALA A 105 16.55 -4.00 -9.49
CA ALA A 105 16.18 -4.08 -10.90
C ALA A 105 14.73 -4.57 -11.11
N THR A 106 14.18 -5.41 -10.23
CA THR A 106 12.76 -5.79 -10.33
C THR A 106 11.81 -4.61 -10.14
N TYR A 107 12.19 -3.60 -9.32
CA TYR A 107 11.39 -2.37 -9.19
C TYR A 107 11.37 -1.54 -10.47
N ASP A 108 12.42 -1.59 -11.29
CA ASP A 108 12.44 -0.91 -12.60
C ASP A 108 11.56 -1.59 -13.64
N GLN A 109 11.31 -2.90 -13.47
CA GLN A 109 10.44 -3.66 -14.37
C GLN A 109 8.95 -3.43 -14.09
N VAL A 110 8.59 -2.85 -12.94
CA VAL A 110 7.19 -2.57 -12.60
C VAL A 110 6.65 -1.46 -13.50
N SER A 111 5.73 -1.79 -14.40
CA SER A 111 5.12 -0.81 -15.30
C SER A 111 3.87 -0.15 -14.70
N ALA A 112 3.48 1.01 -15.24
CA ALA A 112 2.21 1.65 -14.89
C ALA A 112 0.99 0.77 -15.24
N GLN A 113 1.13 -0.13 -16.22
CA GLN A 113 0.09 -1.10 -16.59
C GLN A 113 -0.06 -2.20 -15.55
N ASP A 114 1.04 -2.70 -14.97
CA ASP A 114 1.01 -3.70 -13.90
C ASP A 114 0.34 -3.14 -12.65
N ILE A 115 0.64 -1.87 -12.31
CA ILE A 115 -0.01 -1.18 -11.20
C ILE A 115 -1.52 -1.00 -11.46
N LYS A 116 -1.90 -0.67 -12.70
CA LYS A 116 -3.31 -0.57 -13.08
C LYS A 116 -4.01 -1.94 -13.00
N ALA A 117 -3.39 -3.01 -13.47
CA ALA A 117 -3.92 -4.36 -13.39
C ALA A 117 -4.08 -4.82 -11.93
N ALA A 118 -3.09 -4.54 -11.08
CA ALA A 118 -3.16 -4.80 -9.65
C ALA A 118 -4.29 -3.99 -8.97
N ALA A 119 -4.43 -2.70 -9.30
CA ALA A 119 -5.52 -1.87 -8.80
C ALA A 119 -6.90 -2.38 -9.25
N GLN A 120 -7.03 -2.87 -10.48
CA GLN A 120 -8.26 -3.49 -10.97
C GLN A 120 -8.59 -4.80 -10.25
N ALA A 121 -7.57 -5.64 -9.97
CA ALA A 121 -7.76 -6.84 -9.18
C ALA A 121 -8.20 -6.51 -7.75
N LEU A 122 -7.63 -5.46 -7.13
CA LEU A 122 -8.03 -4.98 -5.81
C LEU A 122 -9.46 -4.44 -5.77
N VAL A 123 -9.91 -3.74 -6.82
CA VAL A 123 -11.30 -3.24 -6.91
C VAL A 123 -12.30 -4.37 -7.14
N LYS A 124 -11.91 -5.45 -7.81
CA LYS A 124 -12.75 -6.65 -8.01
C LYS A 124 -12.80 -7.55 -6.77
N ALA A 125 -11.79 -7.50 -5.91
CA ALA A 125 -11.74 -8.29 -4.69
C ALA A 125 -12.81 -7.84 -3.69
N THR A 126 -13.35 -8.78 -2.93
CA THR A 126 -14.32 -8.47 -1.86
C THR A 126 -13.67 -7.59 -0.80
N PRO A 127 -14.17 -6.37 -0.55
CA PRO A 127 -13.57 -5.48 0.44
C PRO A 127 -13.77 -6.03 1.85
N SER A 128 -12.72 -5.99 2.66
CA SER A 128 -12.78 -6.29 4.09
C SER A 128 -12.58 -5.00 4.89
N SER A 129 -13.51 -4.69 5.80
CA SER A 129 -13.39 -3.53 6.70
C SER A 129 -13.27 -3.97 8.15
N VAL A 130 -12.32 -3.40 8.89
CA VAL A 130 -12.22 -3.57 10.34
C VAL A 130 -12.31 -2.20 10.99
N GLY A 131 -13.27 -2.02 11.89
CA GLY A 131 -13.49 -0.78 12.63
C GLY A 131 -13.28 -0.99 14.13
N ILE A 132 -12.40 -0.20 14.73
CA ILE A 132 -12.15 -0.22 16.18
C ILE A 132 -12.46 1.18 16.72
N GLY A 133 -13.30 1.26 17.76
CA GLY A 133 -13.72 2.53 18.37
C GLY A 133 -15.20 2.83 18.20
N ASN A 134 -15.55 4.10 17.96
CA ASN A 134 -16.94 4.54 17.84
C ASN A 134 -17.59 4.01 16.55
N ARG A 135 -18.27 2.86 16.66
CA ARG A 135 -18.94 2.15 15.57
C ARG A 135 -20.02 2.95 14.81
N PHE A 136 -20.54 4.03 15.39
CA PHE A 136 -21.53 4.89 14.71
C PHE A 136 -20.89 5.87 13.71
N ALA A 137 -19.59 6.11 13.84
CA ALA A 137 -18.81 7.00 13.00
C ALA A 137 -18.09 6.28 11.85
N ILE A 138 -18.16 4.94 11.81
CA ILE A 138 -17.45 4.11 10.83
C ILE A 138 -18.44 3.74 9.72
N PRO A 139 -18.18 4.10 8.45
CA PRO A 139 -19.06 3.76 7.36
C PRO A 139 -19.18 2.25 7.20
N ARG A 140 -20.39 1.77 6.93
CA ARG A 140 -20.67 0.34 6.75
C ARG A 140 -20.12 -0.14 5.40
N LEU A 141 -19.70 -1.41 5.32
CA LEU A 141 -19.23 -2.05 4.08
C LEU A 141 -20.18 -1.87 2.88
N ALA A 142 -21.49 -1.78 3.11
CA ALA A 142 -22.48 -1.55 2.06
C ALA A 142 -22.46 -0.12 1.46
N GLN A 143 -21.69 0.81 2.03
CA GLN A 143 -21.61 2.21 1.64
C GLN A 143 -20.26 2.58 0.99
N LEU A 144 -19.40 1.59 0.72
CA LEU A 144 -18.05 1.71 0.13
C LEU A 144 -17.99 1.09 -1.26
#